data_AF-V6M4Y6-F1
#
_entry.id   AF-V6M4Y6-F1
#
_cell.length_a   1.000
_cell.length_b   1.000
_cell.length_c   1.000
_cell.angle_alpha   90.00
_cell.angle_beta   90.00
_cell.angle_gamma   90.00
#
_symmetry.space_group_name_H-M   'P 1'
#
loop_
_entity.id
_entity.type
_entity.pdbx_description
1 polymer ?
#
loop_
_entity_poly.entity_id
_entity_poly.type
_entity_poly.pdbx_seq_one_letter_code
_entity_poly.pdbx_strand_id
1 'polypeptide(L)' 'MSSVYRCYHCEHESPSAHLITFFQGTEERDELLCDSCYADWLEGLKIEP' A
#
# COMPACT_ATOMS: atom_id res chain seq x y z
N MET A 1 -18.23 -1.79 14.45
CA MET A 1 -16.84 -2.24 14.65
C MET A 1 -16.04 -1.60 13.54
N SER A 2 -15.15 -0.66 13.85
CA SER A 2 -14.23 -0.11 12.85
C SER A 2 -13.14 -1.16 12.62
N SER A 3 -13.03 -1.68 11.41
CA SER A 3 -11.90 -2.55 11.05
C SER A 3 -10.62 -1.74 11.13
N VAL A 4 -9.59 -2.30 11.74
CA VAL A 4 -8.25 -1.72 11.80
C VAL A 4 -7.37 -2.55 10.88
N TYR A 5 -6.68 -1.88 9.96
CA TYR A 5 -5.82 -2.49 8.96
C TYR A 5 -4.36 -2.23 9.30
N ARG A 6 -3.49 -3.21 9.09
CA ARG A 6 -2.04 -3.05 9.27
C ARG A 6 -1.41 -2.69 7.94
N CYS A 7 -0.71 -1.56 7.89
CA CYS A 7 0.06 -1.15 6.72
C CYS A 7 1.25 -2.11 6.49
N TYR A 8 1.40 -2.61 5.28
CA TYR A 8 2.52 -3.46 4.88
C TYR A 8 3.87 -2.74 4.99
N HIS A 9 3.92 -1.44 4.67
CA HIS A 9 5.19 -0.70 4.58
C HIS A 9 5.70 -0.19 5.94
N CYS A 10 4.85 0.46 6.72
CA CYS A 10 5.24 1.07 8.00
C CYS A 10 4.76 0.29 9.24
N GLU A 11 4.06 -0.83 9.03
CA GLU A 11 3.52 -1.71 10.07
C GLU A 11 2.52 -1.09 11.05
N HIS A 12 2.16 0.19 10.86
CA HIS A 12 1.19 0.88 11.68
C HIS A 12 -0.24 0.43 11.38
N GLU A 13 -1.05 0.42 12.44
CA GLU A 13 -2.48 0.20 12.39
C GLU A 13 -3.20 1.49 11.96
N SER A 14 -4.12 1.36 11.00
CA SER A 14 -4.88 2.47 10.42
C SER A 14 -6.34 2.09 10.27
N PRO A 15 -7.30 3.02 10.52
CA PRO A 15 -8.71 2.79 10.25
C PRO A 15 -9.04 2.69 8.74
N SER A 16 -8.12 3.15 7.89
CA SER A 16 -8.20 3.11 6.43
C SER A 16 -6.96 2.45 5.84
N ALA A 17 -7.16 1.70 4.75
CA ALA A 17 -6.08 1.15 3.95
C ALA A 17 -6.48 1.05 2.47
N HIS A 18 -5.47 1.10 1.61
CA HIS A 18 -5.56 0.96 0.17
C HIS A 18 -4.90 -0.35 -0.26
N LEU A 19 -5.61 -1.13 -1.07
CA LEU A 19 -5.03 -2.30 -1.73
C LEU A 19 -4.11 -1.83 -2.86
N ILE A 20 -2.88 -2.33 -2.85
CA ILE A 20 -1.92 -2.19 -3.93
C ILE A 20 -1.58 -3.54 -4.49
N THR A 21 -1.29 -3.57 -5.78
CA THR A 21 -0.78 -4.75 -6.49
C THR A 21 0.56 -4.39 -7.10
N PHE A 22 1.58 -5.19 -6.83
CA PHE A 22 2.92 -5.00 -7.39
C PHE A 22 3.62 -6.32 -7.67
N PHE A 23 4.58 -6.29 -8.59
CA PHE A 23 5.39 -7.46 -8.93
C PHE A 23 6.62 -7.55 -8.04
N GLN A 24 6.79 -8.68 -7.36
CA GLN A 24 8.01 -9.03 -6.65
C GLN A 24 8.68 -10.21 -7.36
N GLY A 25 9.64 -9.90 -8.23
CA GLY A 25 10.24 -10.90 -9.11
C GLY A 25 9.27 -11.34 -10.20
N THR A 26 8.85 -12.61 -10.16
CA THR A 26 7.86 -13.18 -11.10
C THR A 26 6.45 -13.31 -10.52
N GLU A 27 6.27 -12.94 -9.25
CA GLU A 27 5.00 -13.08 -8.55
C GLU A 27 4.32 -11.73 -8.40
N GLU A 28 3.01 -11.70 -8.64
CA GLU A 28 2.15 -10.57 -8.34
C GLU A 28 1.72 -10.68 -6.86
N ARG A 29 1.82 -9.56 -6.14
CA ARG A 29 1.47 -9.50 -4.72
C ARG A 29 0.47 -8.39 -4.47
N ASP A 30 -0.54 -8.74 -3.68
CA ASP A 30 -1.56 -7.85 -3.17
C ASP A 30 -1.30 -7.54 -1.70
N GLU A 31 -1.07 -6.27 -1.37
CA GLU A 31 -0.77 -5.82 -0.01
C GLU A 31 -1.54 -4.53 0.33
N LEU A 32 -1.67 -4.21 1.62
CA LEU A 32 -2.39 -3.04 2.11
C LEU A 32 -1.44 -1.92 2.56
N LEU A 33 -1.70 -0.68 2.14
CA LEU A 33 -0.99 0.50 2.62
C LEU A 33 -1.94 1.46 3.33
N CYS A 34 -1.46 2.14 4.38
CA CYS A 34 -2.19 3.28 4.94
C CYS A 34 -2.16 4.48 3.97
N ASP A 35 -3.02 5.46 4.21
CA ASP A 35 -3.21 6.63 3.34
C ASP A 35 -1.89 7.36 3.00
N SER A 36 -0.99 7.52 3.98
CA SER A 36 0.30 8.18 3.76
C SER A 36 1.24 7.37 2.88
N CYS A 37 1.41 6.07 3.17
CA CYS A 37 2.29 5.21 2.37
C CYS A 37 1.74 4.95 0.97
N TYR A 38 0.41 4.93 0.82
CA TYR A 38 -0.24 4.84 -0.48
C TYR A 38 0.02 6.09 -1.33
N ALA A 39 -0.03 7.29 -0.73
CA ALA A 39 0.32 8.52 -1.43
C ALA A 39 1.77 8.51 -1.93
N ASP A 40 2.72 8.12 -1.08
CA ASP A 40 4.13 8.01 -1.46
C ASP A 40 4.34 6.96 -2.58
N TRP A 41 3.64 5.84 -2.50
CA TRP A 41 3.66 4.81 -3.54
C TRP A 41 3.13 5.33 -4.88
N LEU A 42 2.02 6.08 -4.88
CA LEU A 42 1.48 6.72 -6.08
C LEU A 42 2.46 7.72 -6.70
N GLU A 43 3.18 8.50 -5.89
CA GLU A 43 4.22 9.39 -6.42
C GLU A 43 5.37 8.60 -7.08
N GLY A 44 5.74 7.45 -6.53
CA GLY A 44 6.72 6.55 -7.14
C GLY A 44 6.28 5.96 -8.48
N LEU A 45 4.98 5.71 -8.66
CA LEU A 45 4.41 5.23 -9.93
C LEU A 45 4.29 6.30 -11.01
N LYS A 46 4.30 7.59 -10.64
CA LYS A 46 4.24 8.70 -11.60
C LYS A 46 5.55 8.89 -12.37
N ILE A 47 6.58 8.09 -12.07
CA ILE A 47 7.84 8.08 -12.82
C ILE A 47 7.66 7.20 -14.06
N GLU A 48 6.99 7.71 -15.09
CA GLU A 48 7.22 7.38 -16.52
C GLU A 48 6.37 8.29 -17.43
N PRO A 49 6.99 9.05 -18.36
CA PRO A 49 6.51 9.19 -19.74
C PRO A 49 6.97 8.03 -20.63
#